data_AF-A0A2P9EW78-F1
#
_entry.id   AF-A0A2P9EW78-F1
#
_cell.length_a   1.000
_cell.length_b   1.000
_cell.length_c   1.000
_cell.angle_alpha   90.00
_cell.angle_beta   90.00
_cell.angle_gamma   90.00
#
_symmetry.space_group_name_H-M   'P 1'
#
loop_
_entity.id
_entity.type
_entity.pdbx_description
1 polymer ?
#
loop_
_entity_poly.entity_id
_entity_poly.type
_entity_poly.pdbx_seq_one_letter_code
_entity_poly.pdbx_strand_id
1 'polypeptide(L)' 'MTLAVRHTAARTLPDLVPAGRWGGADDLAGATVFLASDAAARLHGTAPAVDGGWLGR' A
#
# COMPACT_ATOMS: atom_id res chain seq x y z
N MET A 1 27.36 -29.39 -22.21
CA MET A 1 26.78 -29.26 -20.86
C MET A 1 26.13 -27.88 -20.75
N THR A 2 24.94 -27.72 -21.30
CA THR A 2 24.23 -26.43 -21.36
C THR A 2 23.53 -26.22 -20.03
N LEU A 3 24.01 -25.27 -19.22
CA LEU A 3 23.36 -24.89 -17.96
C LEU A 3 22.05 -24.18 -18.28
N ALA A 4 20.91 -24.81 -17.97
CA ALA A 4 19.62 -24.14 -18.02
C ALA A 4 19.57 -23.08 -16.91
N VAL A 5 19.59 -21.80 -17.29
CA VAL A 5 19.33 -20.68 -16.37
C VAL A 5 17.90 -20.86 -15.87
N ARG A 6 17.77 -21.21 -14.59
CA ARG A 6 16.48 -21.32 -13.92
C ARG A 6 16.00 -19.91 -13.65
N HIS A 7 14.99 -19.43 -14.38
CA HIS A 7 14.27 -18.23 -13.99
C HIS A 7 13.51 -18.56 -12.71
N THR A 8 14.04 -18.15 -11.56
CA THR A 8 13.25 -18.06 -10.34
C THR A 8 12.17 -17.00 -10.57
N ALA A 9 10.90 -17.34 -10.34
CA ALA A 9 9.81 -16.38 -10.45
C ALA A 9 10.07 -15.24 -9.45
N ALA A 10 10.31 -14.03 -9.96
CA ALA A 10 10.41 -12.85 -9.13
C ALA A 10 9.02 -12.55 -8.55
N ARG A 11 8.96 -12.23 -7.25
CA ARG A 11 7.74 -11.76 -6.62
C ARG A 11 7.29 -10.45 -7.28
N THR A 12 6.00 -10.34 -7.51
CA THR A 12 5.35 -9.11 -7.99
C THR A 12 5.12 -8.16 -6.82
N LEU A 13 4.88 -6.87 -7.10
CA LEU A 13 4.62 -5.87 -6.05
C LEU A 13 3.44 -6.24 -5.12
N PRO A 14 2.32 -6.80 -5.62
CA PRO A 14 1.26 -7.34 -4.77
C PRO A 14 1.72 -8.42 -3.77
N ASP A 15 2.71 -9.24 -4.13
CA ASP A 15 3.29 -10.27 -3.23
C ASP A 15 4.12 -9.66 -2.09
N LEU A 16 4.40 -8.35 -2.15
CA LEU A 16 5.20 -7.61 -1.17
C LEU A 16 4.35 -6.70 -0.26
N VAL A 17 3.11 -6.37 -0.67
CA VAL A 17 2.17 -5.55 0.10
C VAL A 17 1.26 -6.48 0.90
N PRO A 18 1.07 -6.29 2.22
CA PRO A 18 0.16 -7.13 3.01
C PRO A 18 -1.27 -7.23 2.47
N ALA A 19 -1.78 -6.16 1.87
CA ALA A 19 -3.08 -6.15 1.21
C ALA A 19 -3.18 -7.05 -0.04
N GLY A 20 -2.06 -7.57 -0.57
CA GLY A 20 -2.04 -8.54 -1.67
C GLY A 20 -2.56 -8.01 -3.01
N ARG A 21 -2.73 -6.70 -3.15
CA ARG A 21 -3.26 -6.05 -4.35
C ARG A 21 -2.68 -4.66 -4.54
N TRP A 22 -2.84 -4.14 -5.74
CA TRP A 22 -2.66 -2.72 -6.00
C TRP A 22 -3.78 -1.91 -5.37
N GLY A 23 -3.43 -0.73 -4.85
CA GLY A 23 -4.41 0.24 -4.39
C GLY A 23 -5.16 0.88 -5.56
N GLY A 24 -6.42 1.25 -5.32
CA GLY A 24 -7.27 2.03 -6.21
C GLY A 24 -7.70 3.36 -5.57
N ALA A 25 -8.42 4.18 -6.33
CA ALA A 25 -8.93 5.46 -5.84
C ALA A 25 -9.86 5.29 -4.61
N ASP A 26 -10.63 4.19 -4.57
CA ASP A 26 -11.56 3.91 -3.48
C ASP A 26 -10.86 3.67 -2.13
N ASP A 27 -9.60 3.22 -2.14
CA ASP A 27 -8.83 3.03 -0.89
C ASP A 27 -8.53 4.38 -0.21
N LEU A 28 -8.51 5.49 -0.96
CA LEU A 28 -8.31 6.84 -0.41
C LEU A 28 -9.61 7.49 0.08
N ALA A 29 -10.77 7.08 -0.44
CA ALA A 29 -12.02 7.80 -0.24
C ALA A 29 -12.35 8.00 1.26
N GLY A 30 -12.26 6.93 2.06
CA GLY A 30 -12.52 7.01 3.50
C GLY A 30 -11.51 7.90 4.24
N ALA A 31 -10.22 7.78 3.92
CA ALA A 31 -9.18 8.60 4.52
C ALA A 31 -9.36 10.09 4.16
N THR A 32 -9.71 10.39 2.93
CA THR A 32 -10.01 11.76 2.47
C THR A 32 -11.20 12.34 3.23
N VAL A 33 -12.31 11.61 3.35
CA VAL A 33 -13.48 12.08 4.10
C VAL A 33 -13.14 12.31 5.58
N PHE A 34 -12.40 11.39 6.20
CA PHE A 34 -11.96 11.54 7.58
C PHE A 34 -11.09 12.80 7.76
N LEU A 35 -10.07 12.99 6.92
CA LEU A 35 -9.15 14.12 7.01
C LEU A 35 -9.83 15.47 6.71
N ALA A 36 -10.90 15.47 5.91
CA ALA A 36 -11.70 16.66 5.62
C ALA A 36 -12.74 16.97 6.71
N SER A 37 -12.90 16.11 7.72
CA SER A 37 -13.93 16.23 8.75
C SER A 37 -13.38 16.77 10.09
N ASP A 38 -14.29 17.19 10.96
CA ASP A 38 -13.97 17.59 12.34
C ASP A 38 -13.33 16.45 13.16
N ALA A 39 -13.50 15.19 12.75
CA ALA A 39 -12.86 14.05 13.42
C ALA A 39 -11.32 14.10 13.31
N ALA A 40 -10.79 14.82 12.31
CA ALA A 40 -9.36 15.06 12.14
C ALA A 40 -8.90 16.43 12.67
N ALA A 41 -9.71 17.15 13.46
CA ALA A 41 -9.44 18.54 13.86
C ALA A 41 -8.13 18.76 14.65
N ARG A 42 -7.50 17.69 15.15
CA ARG A 42 -6.20 17.77 15.85
C ARG A 42 -5.05 17.13 15.08
N LEU A 43 -5.29 16.66 13.85
CA LEU A 43 -4.27 16.10 12.99
C LEU A 43 -3.72 17.20 12.08
N HIS A 44 -2.50 17.64 12.37
CA HIS A 44 -1.80 18.65 11.58
C HIS A 44 -0.36 18.22 11.35
N GLY A 45 0.20 18.63 10.20
CA GLY A 45 1.62 18.38 9.87
C GLY A 45 1.98 16.89 9.74
N THR A 46 1.01 16.03 9.46
CA THR A 46 1.20 14.57 9.34
C THR A 46 0.73 14.06 7.98
N ALA A 47 1.26 12.91 7.57
CA ALA A 47 0.93 12.20 6.35
C ALA A 47 0.57 10.74 6.69
N PRO A 48 -0.71 10.45 7.04
CA PRO A 48 -1.12 9.08 7.39
C PRO A 48 -1.00 8.15 6.18
N ALA A 49 -0.47 6.95 6.40
CA ALA A 49 -0.26 5.97 5.35
C ALA A 49 -1.56 5.28 4.95
N VAL A 50 -1.82 5.22 3.65
CA VAL A 50 -2.91 4.45 3.02
C VAL A 50 -2.28 3.59 1.92
N ASP A 51 -1.50 2.58 2.33
CA ASP A 51 -0.53 1.88 1.47
C ASP A 51 -0.71 0.35 1.43
N GLY A 52 -1.82 -0.16 1.98
CA GLY A 52 -2.07 -1.60 2.07
C GLY A 52 -1.17 -2.34 3.06
N GLY A 53 -0.55 -1.62 4.00
CA GLY A 53 0.33 -2.19 5.03
C GLY A 53 1.80 -2.22 4.64
N TRP A 54 2.20 -1.53 3.56
CA TRP A 54 3.58 -1.56 3.07
C TRP A 54 4.61 -1.08 4.09
N LEU A 55 4.30 -0.03 4.85
CA LEU A 55 5.17 0.53 5.89
C LEU A 55 5.03 -0.16 7.25
N GLY A 56 3.95 -0.92 7.49
CA GLY A 56 3.63 -1.53 8.79
C GLY A 56 4.08 -2.98 8.98
N ARG A 57 4.73 -3.55 7.97
CA ARG A 57 5.28 -4.91 7.99
C ARG A 57 6.59 -5.00 8.79
#